data_AF-A0A0C2I862-F1
#
_entry.id   AF-A0A0C2I862-F1
#
_cell.length_a   1.000
_cell.length_b   1.000
_cell.length_c   1.000
_cell.angle_alpha   90.00
_cell.angle_beta   90.00
_cell.angle_gamma   90.00
#
_symmetry.space_group_name_H-M   'P 1'
#
loop_
_entity.id
_entity.type
_entity.pdbx_description
1 polymer ?
#
loop_
_entity_poly.entity_id
_entity_poly.type
_entity_poly.pdbx_seq_one_letter_code
_entity_poly.pdbx_strand_id
1 'polypeptide(L)'
;MEDPSKFCAENKTQSALNRIITSGFQILKLHYFFTAGKDEKGTRAPQAAGKIHTDFERGFIAAEVMKFDDFKELGSENAVKAVGKYRQEGKQYVVQDGDIIFFKFNVTQQPKKK
;
A
#
# COMPACT_ATOMS: atom_id res chain seq x y z
N MET A 1 -2.22 35.88 1.51
CA MET A 1 -2.82 34.74 0.79
C MET A 1 -3.69 34.03 1.80
N GLU A 2 -5.01 34.21 1.74
CA GLU A 2 -5.96 33.68 2.73
C GLU A 2 -6.05 32.15 2.66
N ASP A 3 -6.23 31.50 3.81
CA ASP A 3 -6.32 30.05 3.93
C ASP A 3 -7.63 29.54 3.31
N PRO A 4 -7.60 28.69 2.26
CA PRO A 4 -8.79 28.18 1.60
C PRO A 4 -9.75 27.46 2.57
N SER A 5 -9.20 26.87 3.63
CA SER A 5 -9.96 26.13 4.64
C SER A 5 -10.82 27.07 5.48
N LYS A 6 -10.29 28.25 5.83
CA LYS A 6 -11.03 29.28 6.58
C LYS A 6 -12.13 29.91 5.73
N PHE A 7 -11.83 30.19 4.46
CA PHE A 7 -12.81 30.73 3.52
C PHE A 7 -14.02 29.79 3.34
N CYS A 8 -13.78 28.48 3.21
CA CYS A 8 -14.84 27.48 3.09
C CYS A 8 -15.69 27.39 4.37
N ALA A 9 -15.05 27.49 5.54
CA ALA A 9 -15.73 27.43 6.83
C ALA A 9 -16.60 28.67 7.11
N GLU A 10 -16.08 29.86 6.84
CA GLU A 10 -16.79 31.14 7.02
C GLU A 10 -17.99 31.26 6.08
N ASN A 11 -17.84 30.82 4.84
CA ASN A 11 -18.88 30.94 3.80
C ASN A 11 -19.80 29.71 3.70
N LYS A 12 -19.68 28.74 4.61
CA LYS A 12 -20.44 27.48 4.60
C LYS A 12 -20.46 26.80 3.22
N THR A 13 -19.34 26.87 2.51
CA THR A 13 -19.20 26.37 1.15
C THR A 13 -18.11 25.31 1.08
N GLN A 14 -18.14 24.48 0.03
CA GLN A 14 -17.17 23.42 -0.18
C GLN A 14 -16.60 23.51 -1.60
N SER A 15 -15.35 23.08 -1.74
CA SER A 15 -14.70 23.00 -3.05
C SER A 15 -15.39 21.97 -3.94
N ALA A 16 -15.79 22.39 -5.13
CA ALA A 16 -16.35 21.51 -6.15
C ALA A 16 -15.29 20.59 -6.80
N LEU A 17 -13.99 20.84 -6.58
CA LEU A 17 -12.91 20.06 -7.19
C LEU A 17 -12.98 18.58 -6.83
N ASN A 18 -13.26 18.24 -5.56
CA ASN A 18 -13.40 16.85 -5.14
C ASN A 18 -14.48 16.13 -5.95
N ARG A 19 -15.61 16.80 -6.18
CA ARG A 19 -16.73 16.27 -6.95
C ARG A 19 -16.34 16.04 -8.41
N ILE A 20 -15.62 16.99 -9.01
CA ILE A 20 -15.13 16.86 -10.40
C ILE A 20 -14.17 15.67 -10.53
N ILE A 21 -13.23 15.54 -9.61
CA ILE A 21 -12.26 14.43 -9.59
C ILE A 21 -12.97 13.09 -9.50
N THR A 22 -13.92 12.94 -8.55
CA THR A 22 -14.68 11.69 -8.39
C THR A 22 -15.52 11.36 -9.63
N SER A 23 -16.19 12.36 -10.22
CA SER A 23 -17.00 12.15 -11.44
C SER A 23 -16.15 11.79 -12.65
N GLY A 24 -15.00 12.43 -12.84
CA GLY A 24 -14.07 12.10 -13.93
C GLY A 24 -13.53 10.68 -13.80
N PHE A 25 -13.19 10.25 -12.59
CA PHE A 25 -12.73 8.89 -12.30
C PHE A 25 -13.76 7.82 -12.68
N GLN A 26 -15.05 8.09 -12.43
CA GLN A 26 -16.16 7.20 -12.80
C GLN A 26 -16.36 7.11 -14.31
N ILE A 27 -16.32 8.23 -15.03
CA ILE A 27 -16.51 8.27 -16.49
C ILE A 27 -15.41 7.48 -17.20
N LEU A 28 -14.17 7.60 -16.72
CA LEU A 28 -13.02 6.88 -17.26
C LEU A 28 -12.99 5.39 -16.89
N LYS A 29 -13.97 4.89 -16.13
CA LYS A 29 -14.02 3.51 -15.62
C LYS A 29 -12.75 3.10 -14.86
N LEU A 30 -12.09 4.04 -14.19
CA LEU A 30 -10.91 3.74 -13.39
C LEU A 30 -11.32 3.10 -12.06
N HIS A 31 -10.46 2.22 -11.52
CA HIS A 31 -10.64 1.56 -10.23
C HIS A 31 -9.39 1.77 -9.37
N TYR A 32 -9.57 2.04 -8.08
CA TYR A 32 -8.51 2.03 -7.06
C TYR A 32 -8.77 0.88 -6.08
N PHE A 33 -7.71 0.27 -5.57
CA PHE A 33 -7.80 -0.63 -4.43
C PHE A 33 -7.04 -0.02 -3.27
N PHE A 34 -7.56 -0.24 -2.06
CA PHE A 34 -6.87 0.02 -0.81
C PHE A 34 -6.70 -1.33 -0.12
N THR A 35 -5.55 -1.59 0.46
CA THR A 35 -5.43 -2.70 1.41
C THR A 35 -5.89 -2.21 2.78
N ALA A 36 -7.18 -2.43 3.07
CA ALA A 36 -7.68 -2.62 4.43
C ALA A 36 -9.05 -3.34 4.44
N GLY A 37 -9.19 -4.50 5.12
CA GLY A 37 -10.47 -5.21 5.28
C GLY A 37 -10.49 -6.76 5.36
N LYS A 38 -11.55 -7.31 5.97
CA LYS A 38 -11.74 -8.67 6.55
C LYS A 38 -11.64 -9.88 5.59
N ASP A 39 -11.78 -9.67 4.28
CA ASP A 39 -11.80 -10.73 3.25
C ASP A 39 -10.42 -11.04 2.64
N GLU A 40 -9.38 -10.29 3.02
CA GLU A 40 -7.99 -10.62 2.67
C GLU A 40 -7.27 -11.42 3.76
N LYS A 41 -8.00 -11.86 4.80
CA LYS A 41 -7.49 -12.74 5.86
C LYS A 41 -7.10 -14.10 5.26
N GLY A 42 -5.82 -14.26 4.94
CA GLY A 42 -5.29 -15.52 4.40
C GLY A 42 -4.42 -15.35 3.16
N THR A 43 -4.33 -14.16 2.57
CA THR A 43 -3.47 -13.95 1.41
C THR A 43 -2.01 -14.08 1.85
N ARG A 44 -1.31 -15.05 1.27
CA ARG A 44 0.11 -15.24 1.58
C ARG A 44 0.93 -14.12 0.96
N ALA A 45 2.06 -13.78 1.59
CA ALA A 45 2.95 -12.73 1.12
C ALA A 45 3.31 -12.83 -0.40
N PRO A 46 3.58 -14.02 -0.99
CA PRO A 46 3.83 -14.13 -2.42
C PRO A 46 2.63 -13.78 -3.30
N GLN A 47 1.42 -14.15 -2.87
CA GLN A 47 0.18 -13.88 -3.61
C GLN A 47 -0.16 -12.39 -3.55
N ALA A 48 0.07 -11.74 -2.41
CA ALA A 48 -0.04 -10.30 -2.27
C ALA A 48 0.95 -9.58 -3.19
N ALA A 49 2.19 -10.07 -3.28
CA ALA A 49 3.18 -9.54 -4.22
C ALA A 49 2.76 -9.73 -5.69
N GLY A 50 2.13 -10.87 -6.02
CA GLY A 50 1.59 -11.19 -7.35
C GLY A 50 0.51 -10.23 -7.85
N LYS A 51 -0.30 -9.67 -6.93
CA LYS A 51 -1.28 -8.62 -7.26
C LYS A 51 -0.63 -7.32 -7.75
N ILE A 52 0.62 -7.06 -7.34
CA ILE A 52 1.40 -5.90 -7.81
C ILE A 52 2.04 -6.22 -9.16
N HIS A 53 2.69 -7.38 -9.27
CA HIS A 53 3.24 -7.88 -10.53
C HIS A 53 3.45 -9.40 -10.48
N THR A 54 3.16 -10.09 -11.57
CA THR A 54 3.29 -11.56 -11.65
C THR A 54 4.72 -12.06 -11.43
N ASP A 55 5.73 -11.25 -11.78
CA ASP A 55 7.14 -11.56 -11.49
C ASP A 55 7.50 -11.48 -10.00
N PHE A 56 6.77 -10.71 -9.18
CA PHE A 56 7.05 -10.63 -7.75
C PHE A 56 6.61 -11.90 -7.03
N GLU A 57 5.52 -12.53 -7.47
CA GLU A 57 5.09 -13.83 -6.95
C GLU A 57 6.10 -14.93 -7.32
N ARG A 58 6.56 -14.94 -8.58
CA ARG A 58 7.54 -15.91 -9.08
C ARG A 58 8.92 -15.75 -8.45
N GLY A 59 9.37 -14.51 -8.32
CA GLY A 59 10.67 -14.13 -7.79
C GLY A 59 10.69 -13.88 -6.28
N PHE A 60 9.61 -14.17 -5.55
CA PHE A 60 9.49 -13.83 -4.13
C PHE A 60 10.62 -14.46 -3.31
N ILE A 61 11.36 -13.61 -2.59
CA ILE A 61 12.40 -14.00 -1.63
C ILE A 61 11.84 -13.85 -0.22
N ALA A 62 11.42 -12.64 0.15
CA ALA A 62 10.92 -12.30 1.47
C ALA A 62 10.03 -11.06 1.43
N ALA A 63 9.21 -10.88 2.45
CA ALA A 63 8.45 -9.67 2.71
C ALA A 63 9.00 -9.01 3.98
N GLU A 64 9.49 -7.78 3.87
CA GLU A 64 9.77 -6.96 5.05
C GLU A 64 8.46 -6.30 5.48
N VAL A 65 7.99 -6.61 6.69
CA VAL A 65 6.65 -6.25 7.18
C VAL A 65 6.78 -5.41 8.44
N MET A 66 6.04 -4.30 8.47
CA MET A 66 5.80 -3.52 9.68
C MET A 66 4.34 -3.12 9.77
N LYS A 67 3.81 -2.93 10.98
CA LYS A 67 2.42 -2.49 11.14
C LYS A 67 2.30 -0.99 10.96
N PHE A 68 1.19 -0.56 10.39
CA PHE A 68 0.84 0.85 10.23
C PHE A 68 0.78 1.57 11.58
N ASP A 69 0.21 0.94 12.61
CA ASP A 69 0.12 1.54 13.95
C ASP A 69 1.51 1.82 14.53
N ASP A 70 2.44 0.86 14.38
CA ASP A 70 3.83 1.02 14.82
C ASP A 70 4.54 2.13 14.03
N PHE A 71 4.30 2.21 12.72
CA PHE A 71 4.85 3.27 11.87
C PHE A 71 4.28 4.65 12.24
N LYS A 72 2.99 4.74 12.54
CA LYS A 72 2.31 5.97 12.94
C LYS A 72 2.76 6.45 14.32
N GLU A 73 2.95 5.54 15.27
CA GLU A 73 3.44 5.86 16.61
C GLU A 73 4.91 6.30 16.61
N LEU A 74 5.75 5.63 15.81
CA LEU A 74 7.20 5.86 15.80
C LEU A 74 7.65 6.92 14.76
N GLY A 75 6.77 7.28 13.83
CA GLY A 75 6.94 8.36 12.86
C GLY A 75 7.95 8.11 11.73
N SER A 76 8.77 7.06 11.81
CA SER A 76 9.73 6.70 10.75
C SER A 76 10.07 5.21 10.71
N GLU A 77 10.45 4.70 9.54
CA GLU A 77 10.85 3.30 9.35
C GLU A 77 12.10 2.93 10.18
N ASN A 78 13.07 3.83 10.30
CA ASN A 78 14.28 3.62 11.10
C ASN A 78 13.94 3.47 12.59
N ALA A 79 12.95 4.22 13.09
CA ALA A 79 12.49 4.07 14.47
C ALA A 79 11.78 2.73 14.68
N VAL A 80 10.97 2.27 13.72
CA VAL A 80 10.34 0.94 13.75
C VAL A 80 11.38 -0.18 13.75
N LYS A 81 12.45 -0.04 12.96
CA LYS A 81 13.60 -0.96 12.94
C LYS A 81 14.36 -0.95 14.26
N ALA A 82 14.62 0.22 14.84
CA ALA A 82 15.34 0.36 16.10
C ALA A 82 14.62 -0.31 17.29
N VAL A 83 13.29 -0.34 17.27
CA VAL A 83 12.46 -1.01 18.29
C VAL A 83 12.22 -2.50 17.95
N GLY A 84 12.79 -3.00 16.86
CA GLY A 84 12.71 -4.42 16.46
C GLY A 84 11.32 -4.86 15.98
N LYS A 85 10.44 -3.91 15.62
CA LYS A 85 9.09 -4.21 15.12
C LYS A 85 9.05 -4.42 13.60
N TYR A 86 10.16 -4.16 12.92
CA TYR A 86 10.36 -4.42 11.49
C TYR A 86 10.78 -5.89 11.28
N ARG A 87 9.88 -6.69 10.69
CA ARG A 87 10.05 -8.15 10.60
C ARG A 87 10.31 -8.58 9.16
N GLN A 88 11.07 -9.65 9.00
CA GLN A 88 11.28 -10.28 7.70
C GLN A 88 10.51 -11.60 7.67
N GLU A 89 9.57 -11.68 6.75
CA GLU A 89 8.57 -12.73 6.67
C GLU A 89 8.73 -13.54 5.39
N GLY A 90 8.48 -14.85 5.52
CA GLY A 90 8.66 -15.83 4.46
C GLY A 90 7.40 -16.07 3.62
N LYS A 91 7.47 -17.08 2.74
CA LYS A 91 6.37 -17.47 1.84
C LYS A 91 5.10 -17.93 2.55
N GLN A 92 5.21 -18.42 3.79
CA GLN A 92 4.05 -18.84 4.59
C GLN A 92 3.38 -17.69 5.33
N TYR A 93 3.98 -16.49 5.36
CA TYR A 93 3.38 -15.36 6.04
C TYR A 93 2.05 -15.00 5.42
N VAL A 94 1.05 -14.86 6.29
CA VAL A 94 -0.27 -14.37 5.92
C VAL A 94 -0.29 -12.88 6.19
N VAL A 95 -0.49 -12.10 5.14
CA VAL A 95 -0.56 -10.65 5.22
C VAL A 95 -1.70 -10.26 6.15
N GLN A 96 -1.41 -9.37 7.10
CA GLN A 96 -2.37 -8.83 8.03
C GLN A 96 -2.85 -7.45 7.59
N ASP A 97 -4.02 -7.10 8.07
CA ASP A 97 -4.60 -5.79 7.86
C ASP A 97 -3.71 -4.70 8.48
N GLY A 98 -3.45 -3.64 7.72
CA GLY A 98 -2.56 -2.55 8.16
C GLY A 98 -1.08 -2.88 8.10
N ASP A 99 -0.66 -4.00 7.48
CA ASP A 99 0.75 -4.25 7.21
C ASP A 99 1.27 -3.33 6.09
N ILE A 100 2.37 -2.66 6.36
CA ILE A 100 3.21 -2.00 5.38
C ILE A 100 4.28 -3.01 4.96
N ILE A 101 4.31 -3.36 3.68
CA ILE A 101 5.15 -4.44 3.17
C ILE A 101 6.10 -3.95 2.09
N PHE A 102 7.37 -4.29 2.25
CA PHE A 102 8.39 -4.17 1.21
C PHE A 102 8.78 -5.57 0.71
N PHE A 103 8.44 -5.87 -0.55
CA PHE A 103 8.73 -7.18 -1.14
C PHE A 103 10.16 -7.25 -1.69
N LYS A 104 10.94 -8.20 -1.18
CA LYS A 104 12.21 -8.61 -1.79
C LYS A 104 11.93 -9.68 -2.82
N PHE A 105 12.30 -9.41 -4.05
CA PHE A 105 12.22 -10.37 -5.14
C PHE A 105 13.50 -10.35 -5.96
N ASN A 106 13.78 -11.46 -6.64
CA ASN A 106 14.80 -11.51 -7.68
C ASN A 106 14.22 -12.19 -8.90
N VAL A 107 14.44 -11.59 -10.07
CA VAL A 107 13.99 -12.13 -11.34
C VAL A 107 15.24 -12.57 -12.09
N THR A 108 15.42 -13.89 -12.23
CA THR A 108 16.36 -14.41 -13.23
C THR A 108 15.83 -14.00 -14.59
N GLN A 109 16.55 -13.13 -15.31
CA GLN A 109 16.20 -12.79 -16.68
C GLN A 109 16.05 -14.09 -17.46
N GLN A 110 14.87 -14.34 -18.05
CA GLN A 110 14.74 -15.46 -18.97
C GLN A 110 15.76 -15.26 -20.10
N PRO A 111 16.47 -16.32 -20.54
CA PRO A 111 17.32 -16.19 -21.71
C PRO A 111 16.44 -15.72 -22.87
N LYS A 112 16.80 -14.58 -23.49
CA LYS A 112 16.15 -14.10 -24.71
C LYS A 112 16.12 -15.27 -25.70
N LYS A 113 14.92 -15.78 -26.01
CA LYS A 113 14.76 -16.70 -27.13
C LYS A 113 15.29 -15.98 -28.37
N LYS A 114 16.39 -16.50 -28.91
CA LYS A 114 16.90 -16.14 -30.24
C LYS A 114 15.93 -16.63 -31.29
#